data_AF-A0A938T597-F1
#
_entry.id   AF-A0A938T597-F1
#
_cell.length_a   1.000
_cell.length_b   1.000
_cell.length_c   1.000
_cell.angle_alpha   90.00
_cell.angle_beta   90.00
_cell.angle_gamma   90.00
#
_symmetry.space_group_name_H-M   'P 1'
#
loop_
_entity.id
_entity.type
_entity.pdbx_description
1 polymer ?
#
loop_
_entity_poly.entity_id
_entity_poly.type
_entity_poly.pdbx_seq_one_letter_code
_entity_poly.pdbx_strand_id
1 'polypeptide(L)'
;MKRIVLWMGLFAGYFEVILAAQSQFDYIRTTNTAATNVIQGKVVMGSSSNVASGTFSVAEGYQTKATGAYSHAEGAQTTASGMASHAEGAGTLAGGYASHASGSAAKATNDYTYVWSDGTSIGSTTTRQYTVYATNGVRLLGGPISGDGAGLTNLNASSISGGSIPAARFPTNGINAS
;
A
#
# COMPACT_ATOMS: atom_id res chain seq x y z
N MET A 1 31.58 34.37 -8.29
CA MET A 1 31.78 33.80 -6.95
C MET A 1 30.52 34.02 -6.13
N LYS A 2 29.78 32.96 -5.77
CA LYS A 2 28.61 33.10 -4.89
C LYS A 2 29.12 33.24 -3.46
N ARG A 3 28.89 34.38 -2.83
CA ARG A 3 29.23 34.61 -1.42
C ARG A 3 28.23 33.85 -0.55
N ILE A 4 28.75 33.03 0.36
CA ILE A 4 27.98 32.47 1.47
C ILE A 4 28.04 33.48 2.61
N VAL A 5 26.88 33.89 3.12
CA VAL A 5 26.78 34.66 4.37
C VAL A 5 26.44 33.66 5.47
N LEU A 6 27.37 33.41 6.40
CA LEU A 6 27.06 32.71 7.63
C LEU A 6 26.49 33.72 8.63
N TRP A 7 25.28 33.46 9.11
CA TRP A 7 24.76 34.13 10.29
C TRP A 7 24.80 33.14 11.45
N MET A 8 25.54 33.46 12.51
CA MET A 8 25.65 32.65 13.71
C MET A 8 24.97 33.40 14.86
N GLY A 9 23.81 32.92 15.29
CA GLY A 9 23.14 33.38 16.50
C GLY A 9 23.23 32.32 17.61
N LEU A 10 23.54 32.74 18.83
CA LEU A 10 23.53 31.86 20.00
C LEU A 10 22.14 31.93 20.65
N PHE A 11 21.40 30.81 20.64
CA PHE A 11 20.19 30.66 21.44
C PHE A 11 20.27 29.38 22.27
N ALA A 12 19.65 29.41 23.44
CA ALA A 12 19.66 28.39 24.51
C ALA A 12 19.90 26.93 24.05
N GLY A 13 21.18 26.54 23.96
CA GLY A 13 21.62 25.15 23.95
C GLY A 13 21.85 24.45 22.60
N TYR A 14 21.63 25.10 21.45
CA TYR A 14 21.91 24.48 20.14
C TYR A 14 22.51 25.47 19.13
N PHE A 15 23.31 24.96 18.19
CA PHE A 15 23.78 25.72 17.03
C PHE A 15 22.73 25.63 15.92
N GLU A 16 22.26 26.78 15.44
CA GLU A 16 21.44 26.87 14.23
C GLU A 16 22.32 27.37 13.08
N VAL A 17 22.51 26.53 12.05
CA VAL A 17 23.22 26.91 10.82
C VAL A 17 22.18 27.08 9.72
N ILE A 18 21.74 28.32 9.50
CA ILE A 18 20.85 28.66 8.39
C ILE A 18 21.72 28.93 7.16
N LEU A 19 21.86 27.94 6.28
CA LEU A 19 22.29 28.21 4.91
C LEU A 19 21.13 28.95 4.24
N ALA A 20 21.33 30.15 3.70
CA ALA A 20 20.32 30.84 2.89
C ALA A 20 20.87 31.07 1.49
N ALA A 21 20.78 30.05 0.64
CA ALA A 21 21.04 30.18 -0.79
C ALA A 21 20.39 29.07 -1.64
N GLN A 22 19.15 28.64 -1.34
CA GLN A 22 18.25 27.97 -2.29
C GLN A 22 16.78 28.33 -1.97
N SER A 23 15.94 28.42 -3.00
CA SER A 23 14.53 28.84 -2.90
C SER A 23 13.60 27.80 -2.29
N GLN A 24 14.09 26.59 -1.99
CA GLN A 24 13.35 25.55 -1.30
C GLN A 24 14.31 24.83 -0.35
N PHE A 25 14.08 24.98 0.96
CA PHE A 25 14.61 24.03 1.93
C PHE A 25 13.57 22.94 2.09
N ASP A 26 13.91 21.71 1.70
CA ASP A 26 13.14 20.54 2.13
C ASP A 26 13.37 20.39 3.64
N TYR A 27 12.37 20.80 4.40
CA TYR A 27 12.40 20.86 5.85
C TYR A 27 12.31 19.43 6.42
N ILE A 28 13.45 18.74 6.49
CA ILE A 28 13.57 17.49 7.24
C ILE A 28 13.74 17.86 8.72
N ARG A 29 12.63 17.96 9.46
CA ARG A 29 12.68 18.02 10.93
C ARG A 29 13.10 16.64 11.43
N THR A 30 14.38 16.51 11.78
CA THR A 30 14.89 15.34 12.49
C THR A 30 14.96 15.69 13.98
N THR A 31 14.15 15.03 14.80
CA THR A 31 14.31 15.04 16.25
C THR A 31 15.04 13.76 16.64
N ASN A 32 16.31 13.90 17.04
CA ASN A 32 17.12 12.83 17.58
C ASN A 32 17.25 13.07 19.09
N THR A 33 16.64 12.18 19.87
CA THR A 33 16.78 12.14 21.32
C THR A 33 17.27 10.74 21.72
N ALA A 34 17.81 10.59 22.93
CA ALA A 34 18.22 9.27 23.44
C ALA A 34 17.07 8.23 23.47
N ALA A 35 15.81 8.67 23.39
CA ALA A 35 14.63 7.82 23.41
C ALA A 35 13.95 7.63 22.03
N THR A 36 14.15 8.54 21.07
CA THR A 36 13.46 8.50 19.76
C THR A 36 14.28 9.15 18.65
N ASN A 37 14.24 8.54 17.47
CA ASN A 37 14.72 9.12 16.21
C ASN A 37 13.53 9.27 15.28
N VAL A 38 12.99 10.49 15.17
CA VAL A 38 11.79 10.78 14.37
C VAL A 38 12.15 11.77 13.26
N ILE A 39 11.84 11.38 12.03
CA ILE A 39 11.81 12.27 10.87
C ILE A 39 10.37 12.72 10.67
N GLN A 40 10.08 14.00 10.89
CA GLN A 40 8.74 14.57 10.66
C GLN A 40 8.69 15.27 9.31
N GLY A 41 7.70 14.93 8.50
CA GLY A 41 7.40 15.62 7.25
C GLY A 41 7.34 14.67 6.05
N LYS A 42 7.67 15.21 4.88
CA LYS A 42 7.74 14.47 3.61
C LYS A 42 9.09 13.78 3.54
N VAL A 43 9.11 12.50 3.19
CA VAL A 43 10.35 11.73 3.08
C VAL A 43 10.45 11.14 1.68
N VAL A 44 11.54 11.48 0.97
CA VAL A 44 11.89 10.90 -0.32
C VAL A 44 13.19 10.12 -0.17
N MET A 45 13.17 8.83 -0.48
CA MET A 45 14.35 7.96 -0.43
C MET A 45 14.57 7.28 -1.78
N GLY A 46 15.81 7.19 -2.25
CA GLY A 46 16.15 6.61 -3.56
C GLY A 46 16.30 7.63 -4.68
N SER A 47 15.72 7.35 -5.84
CA SER A 47 15.90 8.16 -7.05
C SER A 47 15.36 9.59 -6.91
N SER A 48 16.01 10.56 -7.58
CA SER A 48 15.55 11.95 -7.68
C SER A 48 14.20 12.13 -8.39
N SER A 49 13.69 11.06 -9.00
CA SER A 49 12.38 11.01 -9.64
C SER A 49 11.21 10.67 -8.70
N ASN A 50 11.49 10.34 -7.44
CA ASN A 50 10.46 10.03 -6.46
C ASN A 50 9.77 11.32 -5.98
N VAL A 51 8.49 11.22 -5.62
CA VAL A 51 7.67 12.37 -5.23
C VAL A 51 6.88 12.03 -3.96
N ALA A 52 7.30 12.59 -2.83
CA ALA A 52 6.48 12.64 -1.62
C ALA A 52 5.90 14.05 -1.49
N SER A 53 4.66 14.26 -1.94
CA SER A 53 4.04 15.60 -1.96
C SER A 53 2.91 15.76 -0.94
N GLY A 54 2.33 14.67 -0.44
CA GLY A 54 1.31 14.70 0.62
C GLY A 54 1.90 15.04 1.99
N THR A 55 1.09 15.59 2.90
CA THR A 55 1.51 15.85 4.28
C THR A 55 1.89 14.53 4.96
N PHE A 56 3.09 14.45 5.55
CA PHE A 56 3.61 13.21 6.16
C PHE A 56 3.66 12.00 5.22
N SER A 57 3.90 12.23 3.92
CA SER A 57 4.02 11.16 2.93
C SER A 57 5.45 10.63 2.83
N VAL A 58 5.58 9.36 2.40
CA VAL A 58 6.86 8.69 2.17
C VAL A 58 6.88 8.12 0.74
N ALA A 59 7.92 8.44 -0.03
CA ALA A 59 8.16 7.86 -1.35
C ALA A 59 9.57 7.26 -1.41
N GLU A 60 9.66 5.94 -1.54
CA GLU A 60 10.91 5.17 -1.55
C GLU A 60 11.12 4.40 -2.86
N GLY A 61 12.36 4.32 -3.37
CA GLY A 61 12.72 3.48 -4.52
C GLY A 61 12.95 4.23 -5.84
N TYR A 62 12.27 3.83 -6.92
CA TYR A 62 12.45 4.40 -8.28
C TYR A 62 11.12 4.82 -8.91
N GLN A 63 10.97 6.13 -9.19
CA GLN A 63 9.77 6.74 -9.76
C GLN A 63 8.50 6.53 -8.93
N THR A 64 8.62 6.48 -7.60
CA THR A 64 7.47 6.30 -6.69
C THR A 64 6.81 7.64 -6.36
N LYS A 65 5.50 7.62 -6.12
CA LYS A 65 4.69 8.83 -5.89
C LYS A 65 3.76 8.65 -4.71
N ALA A 66 4.04 9.29 -3.59
CA ALA A 66 3.16 9.37 -2.42
C ALA A 66 2.56 10.79 -2.34
N THR A 67 1.39 10.96 -2.94
CA THR A 67 0.75 12.28 -3.10
C THR A 67 -0.42 12.51 -2.14
N GLY A 68 -0.96 11.45 -1.53
CA GLY A 68 -1.98 11.55 -0.49
C GLY A 68 -1.40 11.96 0.86
N ALA A 69 -2.19 12.64 1.70
CA ALA A 69 -1.78 12.87 3.09
C ALA A 69 -1.63 11.52 3.81
N TYR A 70 -0.55 11.36 4.59
CA TYR A 70 -0.18 10.12 5.29
C TYR A 70 0.05 8.91 4.37
N SER A 71 0.31 9.13 3.08
CA SER A 71 0.49 8.05 2.11
C SER A 71 1.92 7.49 2.10
N HIS A 72 2.06 6.22 1.71
CA HIS A 72 3.35 5.55 1.53
C HIS A 72 3.41 4.88 0.15
N ALA A 73 4.42 5.21 -0.66
CA ALA A 73 4.71 4.54 -1.91
C ALA A 73 6.15 4.00 -1.91
N GLU A 74 6.34 2.69 -2.07
CA GLU A 74 7.65 2.03 -2.11
C GLU A 74 7.81 1.13 -3.34
N GLY A 75 9.05 0.92 -3.79
CA GLY A 75 9.38 0.05 -4.93
C GLY A 75 9.63 0.79 -6.25
N ALA A 76 9.06 0.30 -7.36
CA ALA A 76 9.28 0.86 -8.70
C ALA A 76 7.97 1.30 -9.34
N GLN A 77 7.88 2.57 -9.72
CA GLN A 77 6.71 3.16 -10.41
C GLN A 77 5.39 3.01 -9.62
N THR A 78 5.44 2.94 -8.30
CA THR A 78 4.27 2.84 -7.44
C THR A 78 3.66 4.22 -7.16
N THR A 79 2.34 4.28 -6.99
CA THR A 79 1.62 5.52 -6.71
C THR A 79 0.61 5.33 -5.58
N ALA A 80 0.82 6.01 -4.46
CA ALA A 80 -0.12 6.13 -3.35
C ALA A 80 -0.72 7.55 -3.35
N SER A 81 -1.89 7.71 -3.97
CA SER A 81 -2.52 9.03 -4.16
C SER A 81 -3.72 9.28 -3.25
N GLY A 82 -4.27 8.25 -2.63
CA GLY A 82 -5.34 8.36 -1.64
C GLY A 82 -4.83 8.85 -0.28
N MET A 83 -5.68 9.53 0.50
CA MET A 83 -5.35 9.83 1.89
C MET A 83 -5.21 8.53 2.68
N ALA A 84 -4.13 8.41 3.46
CA ALA A 84 -3.72 7.22 4.20
C ALA A 84 -3.57 5.96 3.32
N SER A 85 -3.27 6.11 2.02
CA SER A 85 -3.08 4.96 1.12
C SER A 85 -1.64 4.43 1.12
N HIS A 86 -1.48 3.17 0.74
CA HIS A 86 -0.18 2.48 0.67
C HIS A 86 -0.04 1.75 -0.68
N ALA A 87 1.03 2.01 -1.44
CA ALA A 87 1.36 1.30 -2.67
C ALA A 87 2.78 0.71 -2.61
N GLU A 88 2.93 -0.61 -2.72
CA GLU A 88 4.22 -1.30 -2.69
C GLU A 88 4.43 -2.20 -3.92
N GLY A 89 5.69 -2.47 -4.28
CA GLY A 89 6.06 -3.36 -5.39
C GLY A 89 6.31 -2.65 -6.72
N ALA A 90 5.71 -3.11 -7.82
CA ALA A 90 5.98 -2.61 -9.17
C ALA A 90 4.71 -2.15 -9.91
N GLY A 91 4.66 -0.87 -10.30
CA GLY A 91 3.54 -0.32 -11.08
C GLY A 91 2.18 -0.38 -10.35
N THR A 92 2.18 -0.41 -9.03
CA THR A 92 0.95 -0.46 -8.21
C THR A 92 0.35 0.93 -7.97
N LEU A 93 -0.97 0.99 -7.80
CA LEU A 93 -1.73 2.22 -7.58
C LEU A 93 -2.70 2.06 -6.40
N ALA A 94 -2.48 2.81 -5.32
CA ALA A 94 -3.40 2.94 -4.19
C ALA A 94 -4.04 4.33 -4.20
N GLY A 95 -5.21 4.43 -4.84
CA GLY A 95 -5.89 5.68 -5.15
C GLY A 95 -7.07 6.03 -4.23
N GLY A 96 -7.67 5.05 -3.56
CA GLY A 96 -8.79 5.28 -2.63
C GLY A 96 -8.35 5.74 -1.24
N TYR A 97 -9.27 6.31 -0.47
CA TYR A 97 -9.04 6.58 0.96
C TYR A 97 -8.74 5.28 1.71
N ALA A 98 -7.66 5.27 2.50
CA ALA A 98 -7.20 4.09 3.26
C ALA A 98 -7.11 2.81 2.39
N SER A 99 -6.67 2.95 1.13
CA SER A 99 -6.49 1.84 0.19
C SER A 99 -5.07 1.28 0.24
N HIS A 100 -4.91 0.01 -0.13
CA HIS A 100 -3.62 -0.68 -0.18
C HIS A 100 -3.46 -1.46 -1.49
N ALA A 101 -2.39 -1.23 -2.23
CA ALA A 101 -2.06 -1.96 -3.46
C ALA A 101 -0.64 -2.55 -3.41
N SER A 102 -0.48 -3.84 -3.66
CA SER A 102 0.80 -4.54 -3.53
C SER A 102 1.05 -5.57 -4.62
N GLY A 103 2.31 -6.02 -4.74
CA GLY A 103 2.77 -6.93 -5.80
C GLY A 103 3.10 -6.17 -7.08
N SER A 104 2.54 -6.59 -8.21
CA SER A 104 2.78 -5.96 -9.52
C SER A 104 1.48 -5.65 -10.25
N ALA A 105 1.35 -4.42 -10.74
CA ALA A 105 0.20 -3.91 -11.51
C ALA A 105 -1.17 -3.88 -10.78
N ALA A 106 -1.20 -4.01 -9.45
CA ALA A 106 -2.40 -3.90 -8.62
C ALA A 106 -2.95 -2.46 -8.54
N LYS A 107 -4.29 -2.30 -8.57
CA LYS A 107 -4.96 -0.99 -8.54
C LYS A 107 -6.08 -0.92 -7.47
N ALA A 108 -5.77 -0.46 -6.26
CA ALA A 108 -6.74 -0.21 -5.20
C ALA A 108 -7.33 1.21 -5.33
N THR A 109 -8.30 1.40 -6.23
CA THR A 109 -8.82 2.73 -6.61
C THR A 109 -10.06 3.18 -5.81
N ASN A 110 -10.69 2.29 -5.05
CA ASN A 110 -11.85 2.60 -4.22
C ASN A 110 -11.47 2.66 -2.73
N ASP A 111 -12.30 3.33 -1.93
CA ASP A 111 -12.04 3.50 -0.50
C ASP A 111 -12.06 2.17 0.26
N TYR A 112 -11.17 2.06 1.24
CA TYR A 112 -11.04 0.90 2.14
C TYR A 112 -10.77 -0.42 1.40
N THR A 113 -10.04 -0.38 0.29
CA THR A 113 -9.74 -1.57 -0.51
C THR A 113 -8.32 -2.08 -0.32
N TYR A 114 -8.15 -3.39 -0.50
CA TYR A 114 -6.86 -4.05 -0.62
C TYR A 114 -6.81 -4.79 -1.95
N VAL A 115 -5.72 -4.60 -2.71
CA VAL A 115 -5.49 -5.30 -3.98
C VAL A 115 -4.06 -5.83 -4.04
N TRP A 116 -3.91 -7.15 -4.19
CA TRP A 116 -2.63 -7.78 -4.53
C TRP A 116 -2.71 -8.43 -5.91
N SER A 117 -1.64 -8.30 -6.71
CA SER A 117 -1.55 -8.95 -8.02
C SER A 117 -0.12 -9.43 -8.32
N ASP A 118 0.00 -10.50 -9.09
CA ASP A 118 1.26 -11.11 -9.52
C ASP A 118 1.87 -10.51 -10.79
N GLY A 119 1.28 -9.43 -11.33
CA GLY A 119 1.68 -8.79 -12.58
C GLY A 119 0.52 -8.55 -13.54
N THR A 120 -0.61 -9.20 -13.31
CA THR A 120 -1.84 -8.94 -14.07
C THR A 120 -2.46 -7.61 -13.62
N SER A 121 -2.79 -6.71 -14.54
CA SER A 121 -3.42 -5.45 -14.15
C SER A 121 -4.87 -5.68 -13.73
N ILE A 122 -5.10 -5.64 -12.41
CA ILE A 122 -6.40 -5.80 -11.79
C ILE A 122 -6.64 -4.68 -10.79
N GLY A 123 -7.90 -4.33 -10.57
CA GLY A 123 -8.25 -3.29 -9.61
C GLY A 123 -9.50 -3.60 -8.83
N SER A 124 -9.69 -2.83 -7.76
CA SER A 124 -10.93 -2.87 -6.98
C SER A 124 -12.10 -2.40 -7.85
N THR A 125 -13.26 -3.01 -7.65
CA THR A 125 -14.51 -2.67 -8.35
C THR A 125 -15.51 -1.95 -7.46
N THR A 126 -15.30 -1.97 -6.14
CA THR A 126 -16.17 -1.33 -5.14
C THR A 126 -15.37 -1.00 -3.87
N THR A 127 -15.96 -0.21 -2.97
CA THR A 127 -15.37 0.08 -1.65
C THR A 127 -15.37 -1.14 -0.75
N ARG A 128 -14.46 -1.20 0.24
CA ARG A 128 -14.39 -2.30 1.24
C ARG A 128 -14.16 -3.70 0.65
N GLN A 129 -13.49 -3.76 -0.50
CA GLN A 129 -13.17 -5.00 -1.20
C GLN A 129 -11.75 -5.47 -0.89
N TYR A 130 -11.60 -6.78 -0.69
CA TYR A 130 -10.30 -7.46 -0.68
C TYR A 130 -10.15 -8.25 -1.98
N THR A 131 -9.17 -7.89 -2.80
CA THR A 131 -8.94 -8.47 -4.13
C THR A 131 -7.55 -9.09 -4.21
N VAL A 132 -7.45 -10.33 -4.67
CA VAL A 132 -6.18 -11.01 -4.92
C VAL A 132 -6.25 -11.66 -6.30
N TYR A 133 -5.25 -11.39 -7.14
CA TYR A 133 -5.05 -12.11 -8.39
C TYR A 133 -3.72 -12.87 -8.36
N ALA A 134 -3.81 -14.19 -8.29
CA ALA A 134 -2.66 -15.09 -8.31
C ALA A 134 -2.88 -16.16 -9.38
N THR A 135 -2.07 -16.15 -10.44
CA THR A 135 -2.22 -17.03 -11.61
C THR A 135 -2.21 -18.51 -11.22
N ASN A 136 -1.38 -18.88 -10.24
CA ASN A 136 -1.27 -20.27 -9.74
C ASN A 136 -2.14 -20.54 -8.49
N GLY A 137 -3.12 -19.67 -8.23
CA GLY A 137 -4.04 -19.79 -7.11
C GLY A 137 -3.47 -19.29 -5.77
N VAL A 138 -4.36 -19.27 -4.77
CA VAL A 138 -4.05 -18.85 -3.40
C VAL A 138 -3.96 -20.08 -2.50
N ARG A 139 -2.82 -20.26 -1.83
CA ARG A 139 -2.62 -21.33 -0.85
C ARG A 139 -3.01 -20.86 0.55
N LEU A 140 -3.97 -21.55 1.18
CA LEU A 140 -4.38 -21.30 2.56
C LEU A 140 -3.79 -22.38 3.48
N LEU A 141 -3.00 -21.97 4.47
CA LEU A 141 -2.34 -22.89 5.40
C LEU A 141 -3.22 -23.15 6.62
N GLY A 142 -4.13 -24.11 6.51
CA GLY A 142 -4.96 -24.59 7.62
C GLY A 142 -6.17 -23.70 7.96
N GLY A 143 -7.03 -24.21 8.85
CA GLY A 143 -8.30 -23.59 9.24
C GLY A 143 -9.43 -23.80 8.22
N PRO A 144 -10.70 -23.92 8.67
CA PRO A 144 -11.82 -23.96 7.74
C PRO A 144 -12.06 -22.59 7.12
N ILE A 145 -12.41 -22.56 5.82
CA ILE A 145 -13.07 -21.40 5.23
C ILE A 145 -14.51 -21.40 5.75
N SER A 146 -14.91 -20.38 6.49
CA SER A 146 -16.29 -20.22 7.01
C SER A 146 -17.06 -19.19 6.19
N GLY A 147 -18.31 -19.50 5.87
CA GLY A 147 -19.22 -18.67 5.07
C GLY A 147 -20.47 -19.47 4.69
N ASP A 148 -21.50 -18.80 4.18
CA ASP A 148 -22.73 -19.45 3.69
C ASP A 148 -22.54 -20.10 2.30
N GLY A 149 -21.44 -19.80 1.61
CA GLY A 149 -21.11 -20.32 0.30
C GLY A 149 -22.01 -19.81 -0.83
N ALA A 150 -22.95 -18.89 -0.57
CA ALA A 150 -23.99 -18.50 -1.52
C ALA A 150 -23.43 -17.84 -2.80
N GLY A 151 -22.22 -17.28 -2.74
CA GLY A 151 -21.52 -16.67 -3.88
C GLY A 151 -20.61 -17.63 -4.68
N LEU A 152 -20.49 -18.90 -4.29
CA LEU A 152 -19.59 -19.86 -4.93
C LEU A 152 -20.27 -20.54 -6.12
N THR A 153 -20.29 -19.90 -7.28
CA THR A 153 -21.09 -20.35 -8.44
C THR A 153 -20.31 -21.18 -9.48
N ASN A 154 -18.97 -21.17 -9.43
CA ASN A 154 -18.09 -21.86 -10.40
C ASN A 154 -17.07 -22.78 -9.72
N LEU A 155 -17.48 -23.52 -8.69
CA LEU A 155 -16.61 -24.50 -8.03
C LEU A 155 -16.44 -25.74 -8.93
N ASN A 156 -15.24 -25.95 -9.47
CA ASN A 156 -14.88 -27.18 -10.16
C ASN A 156 -14.25 -28.16 -9.16
N ALA A 157 -15.03 -29.17 -8.76
CA ALA A 157 -14.63 -30.23 -7.83
C ALA A 157 -14.06 -31.48 -8.52
N SER A 158 -13.72 -31.44 -9.82
CA SER A 158 -13.27 -32.63 -10.59
C SER A 158 -12.02 -33.34 -10.03
N SER A 159 -11.23 -32.64 -9.21
CA SER A 159 -10.05 -33.20 -8.54
C SER A 159 -10.30 -33.63 -7.09
N ILE A 160 -11.53 -33.52 -6.57
CA ILE A 160 -11.88 -34.05 -5.25
C ILE A 160 -12.03 -35.57 -5.37
N SER A 161 -11.08 -36.32 -4.82
CA SER A 161 -11.05 -37.80 -4.89
C SER A 161 -11.70 -38.49 -3.68
N GLY A 162 -12.18 -37.74 -2.69
CA GLY A 162 -12.81 -38.28 -1.48
C GLY A 162 -13.21 -37.20 -0.46
N GLY A 163 -14.03 -37.59 0.52
CA GLY A 163 -14.54 -36.74 1.59
C GLY A 163 -15.93 -37.19 2.06
N SER A 164 -16.41 -36.63 3.17
CA SER A 164 -17.77 -36.89 3.69
C SER A 164 -18.54 -35.59 3.86
N ILE A 165 -19.77 -35.54 3.36
CA ILE A 165 -20.72 -34.46 3.62
C ILE A 165 -21.74 -34.99 4.64
N PRO A 166 -21.92 -34.35 5.82
CA PRO A 166 -22.93 -34.77 6.79
C PRO A 166 -24.33 -34.75 6.18
N ALA A 167 -25.15 -35.77 6.44
CA ALA A 167 -26.48 -35.91 5.83
C ALA A 167 -27.37 -34.68 6.05
N ALA A 168 -27.25 -34.01 7.20
CA ALA A 168 -27.96 -32.78 7.53
C ALA A 168 -27.65 -31.58 6.62
N ARG A 169 -26.64 -31.68 5.74
CA ARG A 169 -26.26 -30.63 4.77
C ARG A 169 -26.93 -30.80 3.40
N PHE A 170 -27.66 -31.89 3.17
CA PHE A 170 -28.45 -32.06 1.95
C PHE A 170 -29.84 -31.42 2.11
N PRO A 171 -30.33 -30.67 1.10
CA PRO A 171 -31.69 -30.13 1.13
C PRO A 171 -32.73 -31.26 1.11
N THR A 172 -33.85 -31.05 1.80
CA THR A 172 -34.96 -32.03 1.92
C THR A 172 -35.63 -32.36 0.58
N ASN A 173 -35.41 -31.52 -0.43
CA ASN A 173 -36.09 -31.60 -1.73
C ASN A 173 -35.28 -32.38 -2.78
N GLY A 174 -34.25 -33.13 -2.35
CA GLY A 174 -33.42 -33.95 -3.21
C GLY A 174 -32.33 -33.15 -3.93
N ILE A 175 -31.23 -33.85 -4.27
CA ILE A 175 -30.21 -33.34 -5.18
C ILE A 175 -30.69 -33.66 -6.59
N ASN A 176 -30.91 -32.64 -7.44
CA ASN A 176 -31.04 -32.90 -8.87
C ASN A 176 -29.66 -33.30 -9.39
N ALA A 177 -29.42 -34.61 -9.50
CA ALA A 177 -28.31 -35.14 -10.26
C ALA A 177 -28.61 -34.89 -11.75
N SER A 178 -27.84 -33.99 -12.37
CA SER A 178 -27.81 -33.81 -13.83
C SER A 178 -26.73 -34.69 -14.44
#